data_AF-A0A3Q2WMN5-F1
#
_entry.id   AF-A0A3Q2WMN5-F1
#
_cell.length_a   1.000
_cell.length_b   1.000
_cell.length_c   1.000
_cell.angle_alpha   90.00
_cell.angle_beta   90.00
_cell.angle_gamma   90.00
#
_symmetry.space_group_name_H-M   'P 1'
#
loop_
_entity.id
_entity.type
_entity.pdbx_description
1 polymer ?
#
loop_
_entity_poly.entity_id
_entity_poly.type
_entity_poly.pdbx_seq_one_letter_code
_entity_poly.pdbx_strand_id
1 'polypeptide(L)'
;VKRVTVTVFEQEHFQGKCLEFTSECCNIQECGLDNIRSIRVESGAWVGFEHHDFQGQQFIMERGEYPHWDAYSGSISYHVERLMSLRPIYCSHQSSRMLIFEKENFLGRSVEICDDYPSLQAMGWMMPEVGSMHVQCGAFVCYQYPGYRGQQYIMECERHSGDYQHWRNWGSHCQTPQIQSIRRIQH
;
A
#
# COMPACT_ATOMS: atom_id res chain seq x y z
N VAL A 1 -20.35 -9.68 -3.74
CA VAL A 1 -18.95 -9.29 -3.48
C VAL A 1 -18.25 -9.21 -4.83
N LYS A 2 -17.60 -8.09 -5.19
CA LYS A 2 -16.81 -8.03 -6.43
C LYS A 2 -15.68 -9.06 -6.32
N ARG A 3 -15.53 -9.93 -7.33
CA ARG A 3 -14.39 -10.86 -7.40
C ARG A 3 -13.11 -10.02 -7.61
N VAL A 4 -12.09 -10.32 -6.83
CA VAL A 4 -10.73 -9.77 -6.96
C VAL A 4 -9.82 -10.87 -7.50
N THR A 5 -8.85 -10.51 -8.34
CA THR A 5 -8.00 -11.49 -9.02
C THR A 5 -6.66 -10.84 -9.36
N VAL A 6 -5.58 -11.58 -9.09
CA VAL A 6 -4.21 -11.24 -9.45
C VAL A 6 -3.51 -12.51 -9.95
N THR A 7 -2.77 -12.40 -11.04
CA THR A 7 -1.84 -13.42 -11.51
C THR A 7 -0.41 -12.98 -11.25
N VAL A 8 0.37 -13.81 -10.56
CA VAL A 8 1.78 -13.55 -10.28
C VAL A 8 2.67 -14.52 -11.05
N PHE A 9 3.86 -14.08 -11.40
CA PHE A 9 4.81 -14.80 -12.24
C PHE A 9 6.19 -14.85 -11.58
N GLU A 10 6.84 -16.00 -11.70
CA GLU A 10 8.17 -16.25 -11.14
C GLU A 10 9.29 -15.52 -11.90
N GLN A 11 9.03 -15.11 -13.14
CA GLN A 11 9.97 -14.34 -13.96
C GLN A 11 9.36 -13.00 -14.38
N GLU A 12 10.23 -12.09 -14.82
CA GLU A 12 9.85 -10.80 -15.38
C GLU A 12 9.10 -10.97 -16.69
N HIS A 13 8.38 -9.93 -17.11
CA HIS A 13 7.63 -9.90 -18.37
C HIS A 13 6.64 -11.07 -18.54
N PHE A 14 6.02 -11.49 -17.43
CA PHE A 14 4.94 -12.48 -17.37
C PHE A 14 5.36 -13.87 -17.85
N GLN A 15 6.57 -14.28 -17.52
CA GLN A 15 7.16 -15.57 -17.90
C GLN A 15 7.30 -16.54 -16.70
N GLY A 16 7.68 -17.79 -16.99
CA GLY A 16 7.94 -18.81 -15.98
C GLY A 16 6.66 -19.38 -15.35
N LYS A 17 6.80 -19.97 -14.15
CA LYS A 17 5.66 -20.47 -13.39
C LYS A 17 4.76 -19.29 -13.00
N CYS A 18 3.44 -19.49 -13.12
CA CYS A 18 2.46 -18.49 -12.71
C CYS A 18 1.37 -19.11 -11.84
N LEU A 19 0.78 -18.29 -10.98
CA LEU A 19 -0.34 -18.66 -10.12
C LEU A 19 -1.36 -17.51 -10.08
N GLU A 20 -2.65 -17.86 -10.16
CA GLU A 20 -3.77 -16.95 -9.94
C GLU A 20 -4.18 -16.99 -8.46
N PHE A 21 -4.34 -15.83 -7.84
CA PHE A 21 -4.87 -15.66 -6.49
C PHE A 21 -6.19 -14.89 -6.53
N THR A 22 -7.17 -15.37 -5.76
CA THR A 22 -8.47 -14.72 -5.53
C THR A 22 -8.72 -14.41 -4.05
N SER A 23 -7.77 -14.77 -3.19
CA SER A 23 -7.73 -14.52 -1.76
C SER A 23 -6.30 -14.21 -1.33
N GLU A 24 -6.11 -13.86 -0.06
CA GLU A 24 -4.78 -13.66 0.51
C GLU A 24 -3.92 -14.94 0.48
N CYS A 25 -2.61 -14.74 0.39
CA CYS A 25 -1.58 -15.76 0.50
C CYS A 25 -0.47 -15.20 1.41
N CYS A 26 -0.33 -15.77 2.62
CA CYS A 26 0.65 -15.34 3.61
C CYS A 26 2.07 -15.84 3.32
N ASN A 27 2.23 -16.84 2.45
CA ASN A 27 3.52 -17.40 2.07
C ASN A 27 3.48 -18.05 0.69
N ILE A 28 4.03 -17.39 -0.32
CA ILE A 28 4.04 -17.91 -1.70
C ILE A 28 4.88 -19.17 -1.89
N GLN A 29 5.84 -19.43 -0.99
CA GLN A 29 6.70 -20.60 -1.07
C GLN A 29 5.91 -21.89 -0.79
N GLU A 30 4.85 -21.81 0.01
CA GLU A 30 3.92 -22.93 0.23
C GLU A 30 3.10 -23.25 -1.04
N CYS A 31 2.97 -22.28 -1.95
CA CYS A 31 2.41 -22.48 -3.28
C CYS A 31 3.49 -22.89 -4.33
N GLY A 32 4.74 -23.01 -3.90
CA GLY A 32 5.88 -23.39 -4.71
C GLY A 32 6.40 -22.29 -5.63
N LEU A 33 6.27 -21.01 -5.25
CA LEU A 33 6.95 -19.90 -5.91
C LEU A 33 8.12 -19.44 -5.03
N ASP A 34 9.32 -19.29 -5.62
CA ASP A 34 10.49 -18.81 -4.88
C ASP A 34 10.48 -17.29 -4.67
N ASN A 35 10.04 -16.54 -5.69
CA ASN A 35 9.79 -15.10 -5.63
C ASN A 35 8.77 -14.71 -6.70
N ILE A 36 8.18 -13.52 -6.56
CA ILE A 36 7.33 -12.89 -7.59
C ILE A 36 8.13 -11.81 -8.30
N ARG A 37 8.17 -11.87 -9.63
CA ARG A 37 8.97 -10.98 -10.48
C ARG A 37 8.14 -10.12 -11.43
N SER A 38 6.95 -10.59 -11.79
CA SER A 38 5.97 -9.78 -12.52
C SER A 38 4.55 -10.16 -12.13
N ILE A 39 3.62 -9.22 -12.31
CA ILE A 39 2.28 -9.28 -11.72
C ILE A 39 1.27 -8.70 -12.71
N ARG A 40 0.12 -9.36 -12.87
CA ARG A 40 -1.06 -8.81 -13.54
C ARG A 40 -2.18 -8.74 -12.52
N VAL A 41 -2.77 -7.57 -12.35
CA VAL A 41 -3.96 -7.39 -11.52
C VAL A 41 -5.17 -7.27 -12.45
N GLU A 42 -5.94 -8.33 -12.56
CA GLU A 42 -7.12 -8.38 -13.42
C GLU A 42 -8.32 -7.68 -12.80
N SER A 43 -8.45 -7.70 -11.46
CA SER A 43 -9.55 -7.03 -10.75
C SER A 43 -9.23 -6.71 -9.28
N GLY A 44 -9.73 -5.56 -8.84
CA GLY A 44 -9.50 -5.03 -7.49
C GLY A 44 -8.14 -4.38 -7.34
N ALA A 45 -7.80 -4.10 -6.10
CA ALA A 45 -6.46 -3.68 -5.68
C ALA A 45 -5.90 -4.71 -4.70
N TRP A 46 -4.59 -4.86 -4.74
CA TRP A 46 -3.83 -5.81 -3.93
C TRP A 46 -2.67 -5.09 -3.27
N VAL A 47 -2.28 -5.58 -2.09
CA VAL A 47 -1.03 -5.18 -1.45
C VAL A 47 -0.13 -6.40 -1.36
N GLY A 48 1.10 -6.23 -1.84
CA GLY A 48 2.18 -7.19 -1.74
C GLY A 48 3.13 -6.79 -0.62
N PHE A 49 3.79 -7.77 -0.03
CA PHE A 49 4.68 -7.57 1.10
C PHE A 49 6.01 -8.25 0.86
N GLU A 50 7.07 -7.60 1.32
CA GLU A 50 8.44 -8.09 1.21
C GLU A 50 8.64 -9.45 1.89
N HIS A 51 7.98 -9.70 3.02
CA HIS A 51 8.14 -10.91 3.81
C HIS A 51 6.84 -11.72 3.87
N HIS A 52 6.94 -12.93 4.43
CA HIS A 52 5.79 -13.75 4.76
C HIS A 52 4.90 -13.05 5.81
N ASP A 53 3.71 -13.58 6.02
CA ASP A 53 2.74 -13.12 7.04
C ASP A 53 2.42 -11.62 6.97
N PHE A 54 2.43 -11.07 5.76
CA PHE A 54 2.11 -9.67 5.48
C PHE A 54 3.05 -8.68 6.20
N GLN A 55 4.34 -9.04 6.29
CA GLN A 55 5.38 -8.25 6.96
C GLN A 55 6.35 -7.59 5.96
N GLY A 56 7.08 -6.57 6.42
CA GLY A 56 8.08 -5.88 5.61
C GLY A 56 7.53 -4.68 4.85
N GLN A 57 8.23 -4.25 3.79
CA GLN A 57 7.76 -3.17 2.92
C GLN A 57 6.46 -3.58 2.19
N GLN A 58 5.55 -2.62 2.04
CA GLN A 58 4.28 -2.77 1.34
C GLN A 58 4.37 -2.23 -0.08
N PHE A 59 3.67 -2.86 -1.01
CA PHE A 59 3.59 -2.46 -2.42
C PHE A 59 2.15 -2.46 -2.91
N ILE A 60 1.63 -1.29 -3.29
CA ILE A 60 0.29 -1.17 -3.88
C ILE A 60 0.28 -1.66 -5.32
N MET A 61 -0.67 -2.52 -5.66
CA MET A 61 -0.91 -3.01 -7.01
C MET A 61 -2.39 -2.85 -7.34
N GLU A 62 -2.70 -1.88 -8.18
CA GLU A 62 -4.02 -1.63 -8.72
C GLU A 62 -4.17 -2.36 -10.06
N ARG A 63 -5.38 -2.36 -10.64
CA ARG A 63 -5.63 -3.01 -11.94
C ARG A 63 -4.60 -2.57 -12.98
N GLY A 64 -3.86 -3.52 -13.54
CA GLY A 64 -2.79 -3.22 -14.49
C GLY A 64 -1.78 -4.34 -14.64
N GLU A 65 -0.71 -4.03 -15.37
CA GLU A 65 0.40 -4.93 -15.64
C GLU A 65 1.69 -4.37 -15.05
N TYR A 66 2.40 -5.21 -14.29
CA TYR A 66 3.64 -4.89 -13.61
C TYR A 66 4.72 -5.86 -14.11
N PRO A 67 5.41 -5.53 -15.23
CA PRO A 67 6.32 -6.48 -15.89
C PRO A 67 7.63 -6.70 -15.13
N HIS A 68 7.97 -5.83 -14.18
CA HIS A 68 9.23 -5.83 -13.44
C HIS A 68 9.03 -5.12 -12.08
N TRP A 69 9.94 -5.30 -11.13
CA TRP A 69 9.77 -4.85 -9.74
C TRP A 69 9.69 -3.33 -9.56
N ASP A 70 10.31 -2.59 -10.46
CA ASP A 70 10.27 -1.11 -10.50
C ASP A 70 8.87 -0.57 -10.79
N ALA A 71 8.02 -1.34 -11.49
CA ALA A 71 6.66 -0.96 -11.83
C ALA A 71 5.74 -0.82 -10.60
N TYR A 72 6.00 -1.55 -9.50
CA TYR A 72 5.19 -1.48 -8.27
C TYR A 72 5.92 -0.85 -7.07
N SER A 73 7.26 -0.78 -7.07
CA SER A 73 8.02 -0.27 -5.92
C SER A 73 7.95 1.26 -5.79
N GLY A 74 7.69 1.99 -6.88
CA GLY A 74 7.51 3.46 -6.88
C GLY A 74 8.77 4.28 -6.57
N SER A 75 9.88 3.66 -6.16
CA SER A 75 11.15 4.34 -5.91
C SER A 75 12.36 3.42 -6.01
N ILE A 76 13.39 3.90 -6.69
CA ILE A 76 14.73 3.29 -6.78
C ILE A 76 15.42 3.27 -5.39
N SER A 77 14.97 4.07 -4.43
CA SER A 77 15.62 4.15 -3.10
C SER A 77 15.46 2.89 -2.25
N TYR A 78 14.52 2.00 -2.58
CA TYR A 78 14.30 0.74 -1.87
C TYR A 78 14.42 -0.43 -2.85
N HIS A 79 15.66 -0.80 -3.15
CA HIS A 79 16.01 -1.91 -4.05
C HIS A 79 15.74 -3.28 -3.41
N VAL A 80 14.47 -3.57 -3.16
CA VAL A 80 14.05 -4.89 -2.68
C VAL A 80 13.07 -5.48 -3.67
N GLU A 81 13.55 -6.51 -4.36
CA GLU A 81 12.79 -7.26 -5.37
C GLU A 81 12.01 -8.43 -4.75
N ARG A 82 12.08 -8.59 -3.44
CA ARG A 82 11.44 -9.68 -2.72
C ARG A 82 9.97 -9.35 -2.50
N LEU A 83 9.08 -10.28 -2.86
CA LEU A 83 7.65 -10.22 -2.57
C LEU A 83 7.18 -11.62 -2.21
N MET A 84 6.84 -11.83 -0.93
CA MET A 84 6.62 -13.18 -0.36
C MET A 84 5.20 -13.44 0.12
N SER A 85 4.40 -12.38 0.26
CA SER A 85 2.99 -12.51 0.61
C SER A 85 2.17 -11.40 -0.04
N LEU A 86 0.88 -11.64 -0.21
CA LEU A 86 -0.04 -10.70 -0.85
C LEU A 86 -1.46 -10.89 -0.34
N ARG A 87 -2.23 -9.80 -0.31
CA ARG A 87 -3.66 -9.87 -0.02
C ARG A 87 -4.44 -8.84 -0.83
N PRO A 88 -5.73 -9.11 -1.10
CA PRO A 88 -6.61 -8.10 -1.65
C PRO A 88 -6.86 -6.97 -0.64
N ILE A 89 -7.14 -5.78 -1.18
CA ILE A 89 -7.64 -4.63 -0.45
C ILE A 89 -9.15 -4.58 -0.69
N TYR A 90 -9.90 -4.87 0.36
CA TYR A 90 -11.36 -4.80 0.30
C TYR A 90 -11.80 -3.39 0.66
N CYS A 91 -12.44 -2.71 -0.28
CA CYS A 91 -13.09 -1.44 -0.03
C CYS A 91 -14.55 -1.51 -0.48
N SER A 92 -15.44 -1.29 0.49
CA SER A 92 -16.88 -1.28 0.29
C SER A 92 -17.41 0.09 -0.15
N HIS A 93 -16.57 1.14 -0.09
CA HIS A 93 -17.00 2.53 -0.20
C HIS A 93 -16.81 3.11 -1.61
N GLN A 94 -17.75 3.94 -2.04
CA GLN A 94 -17.67 4.71 -3.30
C GLN A 94 -16.85 6.00 -3.15
N SER A 95 -16.50 6.37 -1.93
CA SER A 95 -15.72 7.55 -1.57
C SER A 95 -14.56 7.16 -0.67
N SER A 96 -13.48 7.93 -0.72
CA SER A 96 -12.35 7.79 0.21
C SER A 96 -12.18 9.06 1.02
N ARG A 97 -12.09 8.92 2.34
CA ARG A 97 -11.90 10.03 3.28
C ARG A 97 -11.06 9.61 4.47
N MET A 98 -10.06 10.41 4.80
CA MET A 98 -9.15 10.17 5.93
C MET A 98 -8.82 11.48 6.63
N LEU A 99 -8.70 11.47 7.95
CA LEU A 99 -8.09 12.54 8.72
C LEU A 99 -6.62 12.23 8.96
N ILE A 100 -5.75 13.21 8.73
CA ILE A 100 -4.35 13.16 9.18
C ILE A 100 -4.15 14.15 10.33
N PHE A 101 -3.29 13.79 11.27
CA PHE A 101 -3.03 14.56 12.49
C PHE A 101 -1.53 14.84 12.65
N GLU A 102 -1.19 15.99 13.24
CA GLU A 102 0.22 16.38 13.46
C GLU A 102 0.91 15.46 14.46
N LYS A 103 0.17 14.94 15.44
CA LYS A 103 0.72 14.13 16.53
C LYS A 103 0.08 12.75 16.57
N GLU A 104 0.74 11.84 17.28
CA GLU A 104 0.21 10.52 17.59
C GLU A 104 -1.09 10.62 18.40
N ASN A 105 -1.87 9.53 18.40
CA ASN A 105 -3.13 9.41 19.14
C ASN A 105 -4.19 10.46 18.77
N PHE A 106 -4.21 10.89 17.50
CA PHE A 106 -5.19 11.83 16.94
C PHE A 106 -5.14 13.24 17.57
N LEU A 107 -3.94 13.66 17.97
CA LEU A 107 -3.71 14.95 18.63
C LEU A 107 -3.11 15.99 17.68
N GLY A 108 -3.22 17.26 18.08
CA GLY A 108 -2.68 18.40 17.32
C GLY A 108 -3.62 18.87 16.22
N ARG A 109 -3.10 19.64 15.26
CA ARG A 109 -3.89 20.06 14.11
C ARG A 109 -4.23 18.85 13.25
N SER A 110 -5.41 18.88 12.65
CA SER A 110 -5.85 17.88 11.68
C SER A 110 -6.35 18.50 10.40
N VAL A 111 -6.34 17.70 9.33
CA VAL A 111 -6.94 18.04 8.03
C VAL A 111 -7.56 16.80 7.42
N GLU A 112 -8.68 16.98 6.72
CA GLU A 112 -9.37 15.93 5.98
C GLU A 112 -8.77 15.80 4.58
N ILE A 113 -8.51 14.56 4.16
CA ILE A 113 -7.97 14.15 2.87
C ILE A 113 -9.07 13.42 2.12
N CYS A 114 -9.57 14.03 1.04
CA CYS A 114 -10.57 13.46 0.14
C CYS A 114 -10.06 13.24 -1.30
N ASP A 115 -8.88 13.78 -1.60
CA ASP A 115 -8.27 13.78 -2.94
C ASP A 115 -6.82 13.32 -2.90
N ASP A 116 -6.21 13.24 -4.08
CA ASP A 116 -4.83 12.82 -4.25
C ASP A 116 -3.90 14.03 -4.13
N TYR A 117 -2.91 13.93 -3.24
CA TYR A 117 -1.96 14.99 -2.93
C TYR A 117 -0.53 14.51 -3.23
N PRO A 118 0.04 14.87 -4.39
CA PRO A 118 1.44 14.55 -4.70
C PRO A 118 2.43 15.34 -3.83
N SER A 119 1.99 16.39 -3.13
CA SER A 119 2.74 17.06 -2.08
C SER A 119 1.79 17.55 -1.00
N LEU A 120 1.95 17.04 0.23
CA LEU A 120 1.21 17.54 1.39
C LEU A 120 1.62 18.99 1.73
N GLN A 121 2.88 19.34 1.51
CA GLN A 121 3.37 20.70 1.72
C GLN A 121 2.68 21.71 0.81
N ALA A 122 2.50 21.36 -0.47
CA ALA A 122 1.78 22.20 -1.42
C ALA A 122 0.29 22.39 -1.05
N MET A 123 -0.31 21.40 -0.36
CA MET A 123 -1.67 21.52 0.18
C MET A 123 -1.74 22.44 1.41
N GLY A 124 -0.62 22.67 2.10
CA GLY A 124 -0.57 23.49 3.31
C GLY A 124 -0.20 22.71 4.58
N TRP A 125 0.19 21.43 4.46
CA TRP A 125 0.74 20.64 5.55
C TRP A 125 2.23 20.95 5.73
N MET A 126 2.55 21.80 6.70
CA MET A 126 3.89 22.39 6.82
C MET A 126 4.97 21.40 7.27
N MET A 127 4.59 20.31 7.92
CA MET A 127 5.53 19.33 8.47
C MET A 127 5.80 18.19 7.49
N PRO A 128 7.00 17.58 7.48
CA PRO A 128 7.28 16.39 6.67
C PRO A 128 6.66 15.11 7.24
N GLU A 129 6.06 15.19 8.43
CA GLU A 129 5.60 14.06 9.24
C GLU A 129 4.08 14.11 9.41
N VAL A 130 3.49 12.93 9.56
CA VAL A 130 2.11 12.73 10.00
C VAL A 130 2.17 11.92 11.28
N GLY A 131 1.59 12.39 12.38
CA GLY A 131 1.68 11.70 13.65
C GLY A 131 0.70 10.53 13.78
N SER A 132 -0.51 10.70 13.25
CA SER A 132 -1.53 9.64 13.21
C SER A 132 -2.57 9.89 12.12
N MET A 133 -3.35 8.86 11.79
CA MET A 133 -4.36 8.90 10.73
C MET A 133 -5.62 8.14 11.14
N HIS A 134 -6.78 8.65 10.75
CA HIS A 134 -8.06 7.96 10.90
C HIS A 134 -8.76 7.86 9.54
N VAL A 135 -8.86 6.65 9.00
CA VAL A 135 -9.53 6.37 7.72
C VAL A 135 -11.02 6.18 7.97
N GLN A 136 -11.82 7.16 7.58
CA GLN A 136 -13.28 7.15 7.80
C GLN A 136 -14.02 6.28 6.78
N CYS A 137 -13.50 6.25 5.55
CA CYS A 137 -13.97 5.36 4.49
C CYS A 137 -12.92 5.28 3.39
N GLY A 138 -12.96 4.20 2.60
CA GLY A 138 -12.01 4.01 1.51
C GLY A 138 -10.70 3.37 1.95
N ALA A 139 -9.72 3.45 1.06
CA ALA A 139 -8.34 3.08 1.31
C ALA A 139 -7.40 4.08 0.64
N PHE A 140 -6.24 4.29 1.26
CA PHE A 140 -5.21 5.23 0.84
C PHE A 140 -3.86 4.54 0.83
N VAL A 141 -2.97 5.04 -0.02
CA VAL A 141 -1.54 4.76 0.06
C VAL A 141 -0.81 6.06 0.40
N CYS A 142 -0.03 5.99 1.47
CA CYS A 142 0.79 7.09 1.97
C CYS A 142 2.26 6.83 1.62
N TYR A 143 2.96 7.87 1.19
CA TYR A 143 4.33 7.77 0.70
C TYR A 143 5.28 8.69 1.47
N GLN A 144 6.49 8.20 1.70
CA GLN A 144 7.54 8.92 2.43
C GLN A 144 7.96 10.25 1.76
N TYR A 145 7.95 10.32 0.43
CA TYR A 145 8.40 11.49 -0.33
C TYR A 145 7.30 12.06 -1.24
N PRO A 146 7.46 13.30 -1.74
CA PRO A 146 6.52 13.89 -2.68
C PRO A 146 6.58 13.16 -4.03
N GLY A 147 5.45 13.18 -4.74
CA GLY A 147 5.28 12.52 -6.03
C GLY A 147 5.13 11.01 -5.93
N TYR A 148 4.58 10.50 -4.83
CA TYR A 148 4.29 9.08 -4.61
C TYR A 148 5.54 8.18 -4.63
N ARG A 149 6.59 8.63 -3.93
CA ARG A 149 7.91 7.97 -3.89
C ARG A 149 8.31 7.56 -2.48
N GLY A 150 9.24 6.62 -2.41
CA GLY A 150 9.80 6.08 -1.17
C GLY A 150 8.98 4.92 -0.64
N GLN A 151 9.08 4.69 0.67
CA GLN A 151 8.28 3.66 1.33
C GLN A 151 6.78 3.98 1.20
N GLN A 152 6.00 2.92 0.95
CA GLN A 152 4.55 2.95 0.83
C GLN A 152 3.91 2.34 2.09
N TYR A 153 2.79 2.90 2.53
CA TYR A 153 2.01 2.39 3.65
C TYR A 153 0.53 2.42 3.30
N ILE A 154 -0.16 1.29 3.50
CA ILE A 154 -1.57 1.13 3.13
C ILE A 154 -2.45 1.41 4.34
N MET A 155 -3.36 2.37 4.19
CA MET A 155 -4.32 2.76 5.22
C MET A 155 -5.73 2.37 4.75
N GLU A 156 -6.41 1.50 5.48
CA GLU A 156 -7.72 0.94 5.13
C GLU A 156 -8.73 1.24 6.23
N CYS A 157 -9.94 1.65 5.87
CA CYS A 157 -11.05 1.84 6.82
C CYS A 157 -11.43 0.54 7.55
N GLU A 158 -11.37 -0.59 6.83
CA GLU A 158 -11.81 -1.90 7.35
C GLU A 158 -10.75 -2.55 8.26
N ARG A 159 -9.52 -2.03 8.29
CA ARG A 159 -8.47 -2.50 9.19
C ARG A 159 -8.29 -1.56 10.35
N HIS A 160 -8.06 -2.13 11.53
CA HIS A 160 -7.91 -1.37 12.79
C HIS A 160 -9.09 -0.42 13.08
N SER A 161 -10.27 -0.67 12.52
CA SER A 161 -11.41 0.28 12.54
C SER A 161 -11.06 1.66 11.96
N GLY A 162 -10.12 1.71 11.02
CA GLY A 162 -9.57 2.93 10.44
C GLY A 162 -8.55 3.64 11.31
N ASP A 163 -8.23 3.14 12.51
CA ASP A 163 -7.41 3.84 13.50
C ASP A 163 -5.92 3.52 13.38
N TYR A 164 -5.13 4.50 12.95
CA TYR A 164 -3.67 4.43 12.84
C TYR A 164 -3.02 5.45 13.78
N GLN A 165 -3.06 5.16 15.08
CA GLN A 165 -2.67 6.05 16.17
C GLN A 165 -1.16 6.36 16.26
N HIS A 166 -0.31 5.50 15.71
CA HIS A 166 1.15 5.62 15.81
C HIS A 166 1.80 5.00 14.57
N TRP A 167 2.89 5.59 14.07
CA TRP A 167 3.54 5.20 12.81
C TRP A 167 4.02 3.74 12.75
N ARG A 168 4.49 3.18 13.88
CA ARG A 168 4.78 1.74 14.03
C ARG A 168 3.61 0.80 13.67
N ASN A 169 2.37 1.29 13.66
CA ASN A 169 1.19 0.52 13.31
C ASN A 169 0.82 0.62 11.82
N TRP A 170 1.52 1.45 11.04
CA TRP A 170 1.29 1.61 9.60
C TRP A 170 1.85 0.44 8.77
N GLY A 171 2.78 -0.32 9.35
CA GLY A 171 3.42 -1.49 8.76
C GLY A 171 4.64 -1.90 9.56
N SER A 172 5.00 -3.18 9.54
CA SER A 172 6.10 -3.70 10.38
C SER A 172 7.49 -3.21 9.99
N HIS A 173 7.65 -2.70 8.76
CA HIS A 173 8.89 -2.05 8.32
C HIS A 173 8.84 -0.50 8.40
N CYS A 174 7.77 0.08 8.94
CA CYS A 174 7.72 1.51 9.14
C CYS A 174 8.75 1.91 10.21
N GLN A 175 9.65 2.84 9.87
CA GLN A 175 10.73 3.32 10.76
C GLN A 175 10.63 4.81 11.07
N THR A 176 9.71 5.54 10.44
CA THR A 176 9.59 6.99 10.52
C THR A 176 8.13 7.42 10.32
N PRO A 177 7.67 8.49 11.01
CA PRO A 177 6.37 9.11 10.75
C PRO A 177 6.35 9.98 9.48
N GLN A 178 7.44 10.03 8.71
CA GLN A 178 7.56 10.86 7.51
C GLN A 178 6.60 10.42 6.41
N ILE A 179 5.66 11.31 6.05
CA ILE A 179 4.72 11.15 4.94
C ILE A 179 4.59 12.49 4.23
N GLN A 180 4.80 12.51 2.91
CA GLN A 180 4.81 13.75 2.12
C GLN A 180 3.93 13.71 0.88
N SER A 181 3.40 12.55 0.52
CA SER A 181 2.32 12.46 -0.47
C SER A 181 1.35 11.33 -0.12
N ILE A 182 0.09 11.52 -0.50
CA ILE A 182 -1.02 10.59 -0.21
C ILE A 182 -1.89 10.53 -1.44
N ARG A 183 -2.37 9.34 -1.80
CA ARG A 183 -3.42 9.18 -2.81
C ARG A 183 -4.40 8.10 -2.40
N ARG A 184 -5.58 8.17 -2.99
CA ARG A 184 -6.61 7.14 -2.89
C ARG A 184 -6.19 5.90 -3.68
N ILE A 185 -6.62 4.74 -3.19
CA ILE A 185 -6.48 3.47 -3.90
C ILE A 185 -7.71 3.27 -4.80
N GLN A 186 -7.47 2.90 -6.05
CA GLN A 186 -8.49 2.63 -7.06
C GLN A 186 -8.79 1.12 -7.11
N HIS A 187 -10.08 0.76 -7.16
CA HIS A 187 -10.57 -0.63 -7.10
C HIS A 187 -11.25 -1.08 -8.40
#